data_AF-A0A1I8B2M0-F1
#
_entry.id   AF-A0A1I8B2M0-F1
#
_cell.length_a   1.000
_cell.length_b   1.000
_cell.length_c   1.000
_cell.angle_alpha   90.00
_cell.angle_beta   90.00
_cell.angle_gamma   90.00
#
_symmetry.space_group_name_H-M   'P 1'
#
loop_
_entity.id
_entity.type
_entity.pdbx_description
1 polymer ?
#
loop_
_entity_poly.entity_id
_entity_poly.type
_entity_poly.pdbx_seq_one_letter_code
_entity_poly.pdbx_strand_id
1 'polypeptide(L)'
;MRHILRNRTLFSTQFTLRSFSNAKTTCEPLFARRENFRSFRLQPTLQNELNVLIAANTSSTNVGRKFATMVILVDFPNGGKEQAGTWVLLTHRAAKMKKHANEISVPGGATEPGESLEEAALREVEEEVGLGREYLDVWGELPPILLRNSSGETTPFVASLIVNSSLTSLTSRLILQQDEVQGVFLVSLAELLAQRRFTTFRTNAPLRGGLPLYYKLPVFVVENVIPLIPSNTDERASKRRTIWGITAITLHEALNCIFPQ
;
A
#
# COMPACT_ATOMS: atom_id res chain seq x y z
N MET A 1 16.22 -20.95 -41.61
CA MET A 1 17.49 -21.70 -41.68
C MET A 1 18.63 -20.76 -41.30
N ARG A 2 19.40 -21.10 -40.24
CA ARG A 2 20.88 -21.00 -40.12
C ARG A 2 21.53 -19.60 -40.38
N HIS A 3 22.47 -19.03 -39.60
CA HIS A 3 23.43 -19.42 -38.56
C HIS A 3 23.98 -18.08 -37.99
N ILE A 4 23.98 -17.78 -36.68
CA ILE A 4 25.08 -17.92 -35.69
C ILE A 4 26.50 -17.63 -36.24
N LEU A 5 27.24 -16.61 -35.76
CA LEU A 5 28.31 -16.62 -34.71
C LEU A 5 29.04 -15.25 -34.85
N ARG A 6 29.74 -14.59 -33.91
CA ARG A 6 30.27 -14.84 -32.56
C ARG A 6 30.77 -13.47 -32.08
N ASN A 7 30.55 -13.09 -30.82
CA ASN A 7 31.68 -12.72 -29.95
C ASN A 7 31.25 -12.76 -28.49
N ARG A 8 31.90 -13.68 -27.77
CA ARG A 8 31.82 -13.89 -26.33
C ARG A 8 32.86 -12.99 -25.67
N THR A 9 32.45 -12.24 -24.68
CA THR A 9 33.28 -11.95 -23.52
C THR A 9 32.48 -12.31 -22.27
N LEU A 10 33.09 -13.21 -21.51
CA LEU A 10 32.53 -13.88 -20.36
C LEU A 10 32.49 -12.91 -19.17
N PHE A 11 31.30 -12.64 -18.63
CA PHE A 11 31.17 -12.35 -17.21
C PHE A 11 30.25 -13.39 -16.59
N SER A 12 30.88 -14.50 -16.19
CA SER A 12 30.32 -15.45 -15.25
C SER A 12 30.23 -14.75 -13.89
N THR A 13 29.08 -14.16 -13.57
CA THR A 13 28.67 -13.99 -12.18
C THR A 13 27.74 -15.16 -11.88
N GLN A 14 28.30 -16.19 -11.25
CA GLN A 14 27.52 -17.18 -10.52
C GLN A 14 26.72 -16.42 -9.45
N PHE A 15 25.47 -16.09 -9.75
CA PHE A 15 24.50 -15.78 -8.71
C PHE A 15 24.25 -17.09 -7.97
N THR A 16 24.96 -17.26 -6.86
CA THR A 16 24.59 -18.27 -5.86
C THR A 16 23.17 -17.95 -5.43
N LEU A 17 22.20 -18.75 -5.89
CA LEU A 17 20.89 -18.84 -5.28
C LEU A 17 21.12 -19.26 -3.83
N ARG A 18 21.31 -18.29 -2.94
CA ARG A 18 21.06 -18.50 -1.52
C ARG A 18 19.56 -18.76 -1.42
N SER A 19 19.24 -20.04 -1.28
CA SER A 19 18.01 -20.52 -0.68
C SER A 19 17.58 -19.54 0.42
N PHE A 20 16.52 -18.78 0.18
CA PHE A 20 15.86 -17.97 1.19
C PHE A 20 15.10 -18.91 2.12
N SER A 21 15.85 -19.60 2.98
CA SER A 21 15.33 -20.21 4.20
C SER A 21 15.34 -19.14 5.28
N ASN A 22 14.31 -18.30 5.32
CA ASN A 22 14.01 -17.50 6.52
C ASN A 22 12.50 -17.54 6.77
N ALA A 23 12.03 -18.71 7.22
CA ALA A 23 10.73 -18.89 7.87
C ALA A 23 10.64 -18.20 9.25
N LYS A 24 11.62 -17.37 9.62
CA LYS A 24 11.63 -16.62 10.89
C LYS A 24 10.92 -15.26 10.82
N THR A 25 10.63 -14.75 9.63
CA THR A 25 10.22 -13.35 9.43
C THR A 25 8.72 -13.08 9.58
N THR A 26 7.86 -14.08 9.77
CA THR A 26 6.39 -13.90 9.79
C THR A 26 5.73 -14.17 11.15
N CYS A 27 6.46 -14.67 12.15
CA CYS A 27 5.90 -15.08 13.45
C CYS A 27 6.11 -14.07 14.58
N GLU A 28 6.77 -12.94 14.34
CA GLU A 28 6.91 -11.91 15.39
C GLU A 28 5.58 -11.19 15.63
N PRO A 29 5.14 -11.05 16.91
CA PRO A 29 3.92 -10.32 17.26
C PRO A 29 3.95 -8.87 16.77
N LEU A 30 2.78 -8.31 16.45
CA LEU A 30 2.64 -6.90 16.06
C LEU A 30 3.29 -5.91 17.04
N PHE A 31 3.38 -6.25 18.32
CA PHE A 31 4.08 -5.41 19.31
C PHE A 31 5.57 -5.21 18.96
N ALA A 32 6.29 -6.27 18.62
CA ALA A 32 7.71 -6.16 18.20
C ALA A 32 7.84 -5.36 16.89
N ARG A 33 6.84 -5.48 16.00
CA ARG A 33 6.76 -4.73 14.75
C ARG A 33 6.60 -3.22 14.96
N ARG A 34 5.86 -2.82 15.99
CA ARG A 34 5.66 -1.41 16.32
C ARG A 34 6.98 -0.72 16.65
N GLU A 35 7.87 -1.40 17.36
CA GLU A 35 9.20 -0.85 17.71
C GLU A 35 10.11 -0.73 16.48
N ASN A 36 10.06 -1.70 15.55
CA ASN A 36 10.72 -1.55 14.25
C ASN A 36 10.17 -0.35 13.49
N PHE A 37 8.85 -0.23 13.37
CA PHE A 37 8.22 0.89 12.68
C PHE A 37 8.68 2.24 13.25
N ARG A 38 8.68 2.39 14.58
CA ARG A 38 9.15 3.62 15.25
C ARG A 38 10.60 3.96 14.92
N SER A 39 11.46 2.96 14.82
CA SER A 39 12.90 3.13 14.59
C SER A 39 13.25 3.44 13.13
N PHE A 40 12.49 2.91 12.18
CA PHE A 40 12.82 2.97 10.75
C PHE A 40 11.97 3.95 9.94
N ARG A 41 10.82 4.42 10.47
CA ARG A 41 9.87 5.29 9.72
C ARG A 41 10.43 6.60 9.19
N LEU A 42 11.51 7.13 9.77
CA LEU A 42 12.12 8.38 9.32
C LEU A 42 13.34 8.16 8.40
N GLN A 43 13.66 6.90 8.06
CA GLN A 43 14.78 6.64 7.16
C GLN A 43 14.42 7.00 5.71
N PRO A 44 15.34 7.61 4.96
CA PRO A 44 15.09 7.93 3.56
C PRO A 44 15.04 6.66 2.72
N THR A 45 13.89 6.40 2.10
CA THR A 45 13.62 5.27 1.19
C THR A 45 13.59 5.74 -0.27
N LEU A 46 13.19 4.84 -1.19
CA LEU A 46 12.96 5.08 -2.63
C LEU A 46 12.16 6.37 -2.91
N GLN A 47 11.39 6.81 -1.93
CA GLN A 47 10.74 8.12 -1.77
C GLN A 47 11.58 9.31 -2.26
N ASN A 48 12.87 9.36 -1.95
CA ASN A 48 13.72 10.50 -2.30
C ASN A 48 13.94 10.63 -3.81
N GLU A 49 14.08 9.53 -4.54
CA GLU A 49 14.31 9.59 -5.99
C GLU A 49 13.04 9.93 -6.77
N LEU A 50 11.88 9.42 -6.32
CA LEU A 50 10.60 9.69 -6.98
C LEU A 50 10.05 11.08 -6.66
N ASN A 51 10.17 11.53 -5.40
CA ASN A 51 9.80 12.89 -5.02
C ASN A 51 10.69 13.92 -5.75
N VAL A 52 11.99 13.62 -5.95
CA VAL A 52 12.88 14.45 -6.77
C VAL A 52 12.42 14.46 -8.24
N LEU A 53 11.98 13.34 -8.82
CA LEU A 53 11.48 13.30 -10.21
C LEU A 53 10.14 14.04 -10.41
N ILE A 54 9.25 14.01 -9.42
CA ILE A 54 7.94 14.69 -9.44
C ILE A 54 8.12 16.19 -9.17
N ALA A 55 8.95 16.57 -8.19
CA ALA A 55 9.25 17.95 -7.84
C ALA A 55 10.08 18.66 -8.93
N ALA A 56 11.04 17.99 -9.57
CA ALA A 56 11.87 18.58 -10.63
C ALA A 56 11.07 19.00 -11.89
N ASN A 57 9.82 18.56 -12.02
CA ASN A 57 8.93 18.89 -13.15
C ASN A 57 7.82 19.90 -12.79
N THR A 58 7.81 20.46 -11.57
CA THR A 58 6.79 21.43 -11.16
C THR A 58 7.37 22.79 -10.84
N SER A 59 6.91 23.80 -11.56
CA SER A 59 7.29 25.21 -11.42
C SER A 59 6.67 25.91 -10.20
N SER A 60 6.00 25.18 -9.32
CA SER A 60 5.19 25.70 -8.21
C SER A 60 5.74 25.19 -6.89
N THR A 61 6.12 26.12 -6.01
CA THR A 61 6.57 25.85 -4.63
C THR A 61 5.41 25.59 -3.66
N ASN A 62 4.15 25.65 -4.13
CA ASN A 62 2.98 25.40 -3.31
C ASN A 62 2.56 23.93 -3.48
N VAL A 63 2.84 23.10 -2.48
CA VAL A 63 2.28 21.74 -2.39
C VAL A 63 0.77 21.90 -2.24
N GLY A 64 0.00 21.20 -3.07
CA GLY A 64 -1.46 21.32 -3.10
C GLY A 64 -2.16 20.78 -1.83
N ARG A 65 -3.33 20.15 -2.00
CA ARG A 65 -4.16 19.71 -0.87
C ARG A 65 -3.45 18.61 -0.05
N LYS A 66 -3.59 18.63 1.28
CA LYS A 66 -3.08 17.58 2.15
C LYS A 66 -4.09 16.44 2.27
N PHE A 67 -3.58 15.23 2.25
CA PHE A 67 -4.35 14.00 2.41
C PHE A 67 -3.74 13.16 3.52
N ALA A 68 -4.57 12.36 4.18
CA ALA A 68 -4.13 11.40 5.18
C ALA A 68 -4.73 10.02 4.85
N THR A 69 -3.91 8.98 4.92
CA THR A 69 -4.32 7.60 4.61
C THR A 69 -3.89 6.66 5.72
N MET A 70 -4.51 5.48 5.82
CA MET A 70 -4.20 4.53 6.88
C MET A 70 -3.97 3.09 6.39
N VAL A 71 -2.80 2.55 6.69
CA VAL A 71 -2.50 1.11 6.57
C VAL A 71 -2.92 0.44 7.86
N ILE A 72 -4.00 -0.34 7.81
CA ILE A 72 -4.55 -1.04 8.97
C ILE A 72 -4.09 -2.49 8.96
N LEU A 73 -3.38 -2.89 10.01
CA LEU A 73 -2.90 -4.25 10.24
C LEU A 73 -3.90 -5.02 11.11
N VAL A 74 -4.23 -6.23 10.68
CA VAL A 74 -5.16 -7.12 11.39
C VAL A 74 -4.49 -8.46 11.64
N ASP A 75 -4.37 -8.85 12.90
CA ASP A 75 -3.79 -10.12 13.32
C ASP A 75 -4.86 -11.15 13.63
N PHE A 76 -4.76 -12.35 13.03
CA PHE A 76 -5.56 -13.53 13.38
C PHE A 76 -4.64 -14.63 13.92
N PRO A 77 -4.16 -14.55 15.18
CA PRO A 77 -3.19 -15.51 15.72
C PRO A 77 -3.76 -16.93 15.83
N ASN A 78 -5.08 -17.04 16.05
CA ASN A 78 -5.81 -18.30 16.18
C ASN A 78 -6.70 -18.61 14.97
N GLY A 79 -6.47 -17.95 13.83
CA GLY A 79 -7.19 -18.27 12.59
C GLY A 79 -6.93 -19.72 12.17
N GLY A 80 -7.84 -20.29 11.36
CA GLY A 80 -7.55 -21.56 10.68
C GLY A 80 -6.27 -21.45 9.83
N LYS A 81 -5.73 -22.58 9.33
CA LYS A 81 -4.48 -22.60 8.54
C LYS A 81 -4.41 -21.58 7.40
N GLU A 82 -5.55 -21.21 6.82
CA GLU A 82 -5.65 -20.26 5.71
C GLU A 82 -5.79 -18.79 6.14
N GLN A 83 -6.11 -18.54 7.41
CA GLN A 83 -6.41 -17.21 7.97
C GLN A 83 -5.36 -16.76 8.99
N ALA A 84 -4.55 -17.68 9.52
CA ALA A 84 -3.56 -17.37 10.53
C ALA A 84 -2.50 -16.37 10.03
N GLY A 85 -2.18 -15.38 10.87
CA GLY A 85 -1.14 -14.38 10.61
C GLY A 85 -1.66 -12.95 10.50
N THR A 86 -0.81 -12.06 10.01
CA THR A 86 -1.11 -10.63 9.84
C THR A 86 -1.61 -10.32 8.43
N TRP A 87 -2.59 -9.43 8.37
CA TRP A 87 -3.26 -9.01 7.15
C TRP A 87 -3.33 -7.48 7.07
N VAL A 88 -3.49 -6.98 5.85
CA VAL A 88 -3.71 -5.55 5.58
C VAL A 88 -5.12 -5.34 5.06
N LEU A 89 -5.88 -4.44 5.68
CA LEU A 89 -7.21 -4.05 5.21
C LEU A 89 -7.09 -3.07 4.03
N LEU A 90 -7.78 -3.39 2.94
CA LEU A 90 -7.86 -2.55 1.74
C LEU A 90 -9.31 -2.36 1.32
N THR A 91 -9.57 -1.21 0.69
CA THR A 91 -10.86 -0.83 0.12
C THR A 91 -10.82 -0.97 -1.39
N HIS A 92 -11.97 -1.29 -1.97
CA HIS A 92 -12.22 -1.17 -3.40
C HIS A 92 -13.08 0.07 -3.64
N ARG A 93 -12.54 1.07 -4.33
CA ARG A 93 -13.22 2.36 -4.54
C ARG A 93 -14.43 2.22 -5.44
N ALA A 94 -15.52 2.89 -5.11
CA ALA A 94 -16.79 2.78 -5.84
C ALA A 94 -16.64 3.15 -7.32
N ALA A 95 -17.31 2.41 -8.20
CA ALA A 95 -17.23 2.60 -9.66
C ALA A 95 -17.73 3.96 -10.14
N LYS A 96 -18.60 4.62 -9.36
CA LYS A 96 -19.23 5.90 -9.68
C LYS A 96 -18.38 7.13 -9.31
N MET A 97 -17.21 6.92 -8.69
CA MET A 97 -16.34 8.02 -8.30
C MET A 97 -15.76 8.73 -9.52
N LYS A 98 -15.66 10.07 -9.46
CA LYS A 98 -15.09 10.88 -10.54
C LYS A 98 -13.59 10.64 -10.75
N LYS A 99 -12.88 10.17 -9.73
CA LYS A 99 -11.44 9.89 -9.73
C LYS A 99 -11.19 8.52 -9.12
N HIS A 100 -10.22 7.78 -9.68
CA HIS A 100 -9.75 6.50 -9.13
C HIS A 100 -10.84 5.44 -8.95
N ALA A 101 -11.89 5.46 -9.79
CA ALA A 101 -12.96 4.48 -9.75
C ALA A 101 -12.41 3.05 -9.98
N ASN A 102 -12.87 2.10 -9.17
CA ASN A 102 -12.41 0.70 -9.17
C ASN A 102 -10.92 0.50 -8.86
N GLU A 103 -10.24 1.50 -8.29
CA GLU A 103 -8.88 1.30 -7.78
C GLU A 103 -8.91 0.65 -6.39
N ILE A 104 -7.85 -0.09 -6.07
CA ILE A 104 -7.61 -0.60 -4.72
C ILE A 104 -6.88 0.49 -3.94
N SER A 105 -7.41 0.82 -2.77
CA SER A 105 -6.87 1.86 -1.89
C SER A 105 -6.73 1.40 -0.45
N VAL A 106 -5.87 2.09 0.27
CA VAL A 106 -5.98 2.20 1.73
C VAL A 106 -7.03 3.26 2.04
N PRO A 107 -7.80 3.13 3.14
CA PRO A 107 -8.72 4.19 3.55
C PRO A 107 -8.01 5.53 3.73
N GLY A 108 -8.70 6.60 3.39
CA GLY A 108 -8.18 7.94 3.59
C GLY A 108 -8.70 8.98 2.60
N GLY A 109 -8.48 10.23 2.95
CA GLY A 109 -9.02 11.36 2.22
C GLY A 109 -8.33 12.67 2.56
N ALA A 110 -8.97 13.77 2.20
CA ALA A 110 -8.37 15.09 2.30
C ALA A 110 -8.58 15.67 3.69
N THR A 111 -7.62 16.47 4.15
CA THR A 111 -7.79 17.20 5.41
C THR A 111 -8.87 18.28 5.31
N GLU A 112 -9.64 18.45 6.37
CA GLU A 112 -10.58 19.52 6.64
C GLU A 112 -9.93 20.67 7.43
N PRO A 113 -10.55 21.87 7.47
CA PRO A 113 -10.02 22.98 8.26
C PRO A 113 -10.01 22.68 9.77
N GLY A 114 -8.83 22.75 10.38
CA GLY A 114 -8.66 22.63 11.82
C GLY A 114 -8.37 21.22 12.34
N GLU A 115 -8.38 20.20 11.48
CA GLU A 115 -7.97 18.85 11.86
C GLU A 115 -6.47 18.61 11.63
N SER A 116 -5.88 17.78 12.49
CA SER A 116 -4.58 17.17 12.27
C SER A 116 -4.64 16.06 11.22
N LEU A 117 -3.48 15.66 10.69
CA LEU A 117 -3.40 14.56 9.73
C LEU A 117 -3.88 13.22 10.32
N GLU A 118 -3.62 12.98 11.60
CA GLU A 118 -4.08 11.76 12.28
C GLU A 118 -5.59 11.76 12.45
N GLU A 119 -6.17 12.90 12.85
CA GLU A 119 -7.63 13.05 12.95
C GLU A 119 -8.31 12.83 11.60
N ALA A 120 -7.74 13.38 10.52
CA ALA A 120 -8.22 13.16 9.16
C ALA A 120 -8.19 11.67 8.79
N ALA A 121 -7.07 10.97 9.03
CA ALA A 121 -6.96 9.55 8.71
C ALA A 121 -7.98 8.69 9.49
N LEU A 122 -8.17 8.98 10.77
CA LEU A 122 -9.14 8.27 11.62
C LEU A 122 -10.59 8.55 11.19
N ARG A 123 -10.92 9.82 10.91
CA ARG A 123 -12.24 10.22 10.40
C ARG A 123 -12.57 9.51 9.11
N GLU A 124 -11.64 9.49 8.15
CA GLU A 124 -11.85 8.84 6.85
C GLU A 124 -12.00 7.32 6.97
N VAL A 125 -11.28 6.67 7.89
CA VAL A 125 -11.49 5.24 8.19
C VAL A 125 -12.90 4.99 8.76
N GLU A 126 -13.34 5.85 9.67
CA GLU A 126 -14.68 5.77 10.25
C GLU A 126 -15.77 6.01 9.19
N GLU A 127 -15.60 7.02 8.34
CA GLU A 127 -16.53 7.36 7.26
C GLU A 127 -16.58 6.26 6.19
N GLU A 128 -15.44 5.84 5.63
CA GLU A 128 -15.39 4.92 4.50
C GLU A 128 -15.78 3.48 4.86
N VAL A 129 -15.33 2.99 6.02
CA VAL A 129 -15.47 1.56 6.40
C VAL A 129 -16.17 1.33 7.74
N GLY A 130 -16.59 2.38 8.45
CA GLY A 130 -17.35 2.27 9.71
C GLY A 130 -16.51 1.85 10.92
N LEU A 131 -15.17 1.84 10.79
CA LEU A 131 -14.29 1.39 11.86
C LEU A 131 -13.89 2.56 12.76
N GLY A 132 -14.52 2.66 13.93
CA GLY A 132 -14.24 3.70 14.91
C GLY A 132 -12.80 3.68 15.44
N ARG A 133 -12.31 4.86 15.83
CA ARG A 133 -10.94 5.07 16.34
C ARG A 133 -10.60 4.24 17.57
N GLU A 134 -11.59 3.87 18.38
CA GLU A 134 -11.43 3.04 19.58
C GLU A 134 -10.94 1.62 19.27
N TYR A 135 -11.05 1.18 18.02
CA TYR A 135 -10.57 -0.12 17.57
C TYR A 135 -9.13 -0.09 17.04
N LEU A 136 -8.52 1.09 16.93
CA LEU A 136 -7.25 1.30 16.25
C LEU A 136 -6.17 1.78 17.22
N ASP A 137 -5.03 1.09 17.22
CA ASP A 137 -3.80 1.55 17.86
C ASP A 137 -2.89 2.14 16.79
N VAL A 138 -2.84 3.47 16.73
CA VAL A 138 -2.00 4.19 15.76
C VAL A 138 -0.53 4.10 16.18
N TRP A 139 0.31 3.61 15.28
CA TRP A 139 1.74 3.48 15.51
C TRP A 139 2.50 4.76 15.18
N GLY A 140 2.00 5.50 14.20
CA GLY A 140 2.48 6.81 13.78
C GLY A 140 2.41 7.00 12.26
N GLU A 141 2.85 8.17 11.82
CA GLU A 141 2.95 8.54 10.41
C GLU A 141 4.25 8.06 9.75
N LEU A 142 4.16 7.85 8.44
CA LEU A 142 5.24 7.71 7.47
C LEU A 142 5.52 9.07 6.79
N PRO A 143 6.70 9.24 6.15
CA PRO A 143 7.00 10.46 5.41
C PRO A 143 5.97 10.75 4.32
N PRO A 144 5.61 12.02 4.08
CA PRO A 144 4.65 12.38 3.04
C PRO A 144 5.06 11.87 1.65
N ILE A 145 4.05 11.46 0.88
CA ILE A 145 4.19 11.03 -0.51
C ILE A 145 3.60 12.11 -1.41
N LEU A 146 4.41 12.66 -2.33
CA LEU A 146 3.93 13.68 -3.26
C LEU A 146 2.99 13.05 -4.29
N LEU A 147 1.82 13.68 -4.48
CA LEU A 147 0.87 13.28 -5.49
C LEU A 147 1.32 13.78 -6.87
N ARG A 148 0.84 13.12 -7.93
CA ARG A 148 1.18 13.51 -9.31
C ARG A 148 0.87 14.98 -9.58
N ASN A 149 1.73 15.61 -10.37
CA ASN A 149 1.63 17.01 -10.79
C ASN A 149 1.60 18.01 -9.62
N SER A 150 2.17 17.65 -8.47
CA SER A 150 2.17 18.46 -7.24
C SER A 150 0.76 18.91 -6.82
N SER A 151 -0.24 18.09 -7.14
CA SER A 151 -1.64 18.32 -6.76
C SER A 151 -1.88 18.28 -5.25
N GLY A 152 -0.91 17.75 -4.50
CA GLY A 152 -0.96 17.60 -3.06
C GLY A 152 0.10 16.64 -2.55
N GLU A 153 -0.01 16.30 -1.28
CA GLU A 153 0.75 15.24 -0.62
C GLU A 153 -0.19 14.37 0.21
N THR A 154 0.13 13.08 0.33
CA THR A 154 -0.56 12.18 1.26
C THR A 154 0.40 11.74 2.35
N THR A 155 -0.04 11.81 3.61
CA THR A 155 0.71 11.31 4.76
C THR A 155 0.08 10.00 5.23
N PRO A 156 0.75 8.85 5.06
CA PRO A 156 0.20 7.58 5.51
C PRO A 156 0.47 7.32 7.00
N PHE A 157 -0.51 6.80 7.70
CA PHE A 157 -0.42 6.29 9.06
C PHE A 157 -0.43 4.77 9.05
N VAL A 158 0.28 4.15 10.00
CA VAL A 158 0.16 2.71 10.26
C VAL A 158 -0.57 2.53 11.58
N ALA A 159 -1.57 1.65 11.59
CA ALA A 159 -2.31 1.30 12.79
C ALA A 159 -2.55 -0.21 12.85
N SER A 160 -2.73 -0.75 14.06
CA SER A 160 -3.17 -2.14 14.27
C SER A 160 -4.55 -2.18 14.90
N LEU A 161 -5.33 -3.20 14.54
CA LEU A 161 -6.63 -3.47 15.16
C LEU A 161 -6.45 -4.05 16.57
N ILE A 162 -7.12 -3.48 17.58
CA ILE A 162 -6.96 -3.83 19.01
C ILE A 162 -7.91 -4.96 19.48
N VAL A 163 -8.94 -5.32 18.70
CA VAL A 163 -9.97 -6.26 19.16
C VAL A 163 -9.57 -7.73 19.02
N ASN A 164 -10.28 -8.62 19.73
CA ASN A 164 -10.24 -10.06 19.46
C ASN A 164 -10.69 -10.32 18.02
N SER A 165 -9.73 -10.37 17.11
CA SER A 165 -9.92 -10.49 15.67
C SER A 165 -10.43 -11.89 15.34
N SER A 166 -11.73 -12.10 15.39
CA SER A 166 -12.37 -13.10 14.53
C SER A 166 -12.86 -12.40 13.28
N LEU A 167 -12.82 -13.07 12.13
CA LEU A 167 -13.33 -12.50 10.88
C LEU A 167 -14.78 -12.05 11.03
N THR A 168 -15.60 -12.87 11.69
CA THR A 168 -17.01 -12.55 11.95
C THR A 168 -17.16 -11.26 12.75
N SER A 169 -16.38 -11.08 13.83
CA SER A 169 -16.48 -9.86 14.64
C SER A 169 -15.96 -8.62 13.90
N LEU A 170 -14.98 -8.77 13.01
CA LEU A 170 -14.50 -7.65 12.20
C LEU A 170 -15.55 -7.28 11.16
N THR A 171 -16.03 -8.26 10.37
CA THR A 171 -17.02 -8.02 9.32
C THR A 171 -18.30 -7.40 9.88
N SER A 172 -18.78 -7.83 11.04
CA SER A 172 -20.01 -7.28 11.65
C SER A 172 -19.89 -5.81 12.08
N ARG A 173 -18.67 -5.28 12.20
CA ARG A 173 -18.42 -3.89 12.58
C ARG A 173 -18.29 -2.96 11.38
N LEU A 174 -18.08 -3.51 10.18
CA LEU A 174 -17.87 -2.70 8.99
C LEU A 174 -19.20 -2.17 8.45
N ILE A 175 -19.26 -0.86 8.23
CA ILE A 175 -20.39 -0.17 7.62
C ILE A 175 -19.81 0.69 6.50
N LEU A 176 -20.00 0.27 5.25
CA LEU A 176 -19.37 0.94 4.12
C LEU A 176 -20.16 2.16 3.67
N GLN A 177 -19.45 3.25 3.38
CA GLN A 177 -19.96 4.35 2.59
C GLN A 177 -19.97 3.93 1.12
N GLN A 178 -21.15 3.60 0.58
CA GLN A 178 -21.31 3.03 -0.76
C GLN A 178 -21.06 4.01 -1.93
N ASP A 179 -20.97 5.31 -1.65
CA ASP A 179 -20.52 6.33 -2.60
C ASP A 179 -19.01 6.35 -2.82
N GLU A 180 -18.25 5.90 -1.83
CA GLU A 180 -16.80 5.95 -1.80
C GLU A 180 -16.18 4.56 -1.94
N VAL A 181 -16.76 3.56 -1.27
CA VAL A 181 -16.25 2.20 -1.14
C VAL A 181 -17.31 1.18 -1.53
N GLN A 182 -16.99 0.33 -2.52
CA GLN A 182 -17.86 -0.75 -2.97
C GLN A 182 -17.49 -2.12 -2.38
N GLY A 183 -16.36 -2.25 -1.68
CA GLY A 183 -15.98 -3.49 -1.02
C GLY A 183 -14.74 -3.36 -0.15
N VAL A 184 -14.59 -4.30 0.78
CA VAL A 184 -13.46 -4.37 1.72
C VAL A 184 -12.93 -5.79 1.77
N PHE A 185 -11.62 -5.92 1.71
CA PHE A 185 -10.95 -7.21 1.76
C PHE A 185 -9.62 -7.08 2.49
N LEU A 186 -9.15 -8.23 2.98
CA LEU A 186 -7.85 -8.38 3.61
C LEU A 186 -6.87 -8.99 2.61
N VAL A 187 -5.62 -8.54 2.66
CA VAL A 187 -4.51 -9.14 1.92
C VAL A 187 -3.47 -9.67 2.89
N SER A 188 -2.96 -10.88 2.65
CA SER A 188 -1.92 -11.45 3.49
C SER A 188 -0.65 -10.59 3.49
N LEU A 189 -0.18 -10.19 4.67
CA LEU A 189 1.07 -9.45 4.80
C LEU A 189 2.26 -10.25 4.29
N ALA A 190 2.26 -11.57 4.53
CA ALA A 190 3.28 -12.48 4.02
C ALA A 190 3.33 -12.51 2.49
N GLU A 191 2.17 -12.48 1.83
CA GLU A 191 2.10 -12.41 0.38
C GLU A 191 2.63 -11.06 -0.15
N LEU A 192 2.24 -9.94 0.48
CA LEU A 192 2.75 -8.61 0.10
C LEU A 192 4.28 -8.54 0.18
N LEU A 193 4.89 -9.16 1.18
CA LEU A 193 6.35 -9.23 1.32
C LEU A 193 6.99 -10.11 0.25
N ALA A 194 6.40 -11.27 -0.05
CA ALA A 194 6.90 -12.19 -1.07
C ALA A 194 6.76 -11.62 -2.50
N GLN A 195 5.75 -10.78 -2.74
CA GLN A 195 5.41 -10.25 -4.06
C GLN A 195 5.88 -8.81 -4.30
N ARG A 196 6.90 -8.33 -3.57
CA ARG A 196 7.49 -7.01 -3.82
C ARG A 196 8.14 -6.96 -5.21
N ARG A 197 7.40 -6.47 -6.19
CA ARG A 197 7.85 -6.30 -7.57
C ARG A 197 7.87 -4.81 -7.91
N PHE A 198 8.70 -4.46 -8.89
CA PHE A 198 8.70 -3.13 -9.49
C PHE A 198 8.34 -3.25 -10.96
N THR A 199 7.58 -2.28 -11.47
CA THR A 199 7.29 -2.15 -12.90
C THR A 199 7.61 -0.75 -13.38
N THR A 200 7.92 -0.64 -14.67
CA THR A 200 8.27 0.63 -15.32
C THR A 200 7.00 1.27 -15.87
N PHE A 201 6.73 2.50 -15.43
CA PHE A 201 5.67 3.34 -15.96
C PHE A 201 6.26 4.39 -16.89
N ARG A 202 5.44 4.84 -17.84
CA ARG A 202 5.75 5.93 -18.76
C ARG A 202 4.87 7.13 -18.45
N THR A 203 5.42 8.34 -18.45
CA THR A 203 4.60 9.57 -18.36
C THR A 203 3.96 9.88 -19.71
N ASN A 204 2.73 10.39 -19.66
CA ASN A 204 2.08 11.00 -20.83
C ASN A 204 2.47 12.48 -21.00
N ALA A 205 2.95 13.12 -19.93
CA ALA A 205 3.52 14.46 -19.98
C ALA A 205 5.00 14.36 -20.40
N PRO A 206 5.37 14.83 -21.59
CA PRO A 206 6.76 14.80 -22.03
C PRO A 206 7.61 15.71 -21.15
N LEU A 207 8.88 15.33 -20.95
CA LEU A 207 9.88 16.26 -20.43
C LEU A 207 10.03 17.44 -21.38
N ARG A 208 10.62 18.55 -20.89
CA ARG A 208 11.05 19.65 -21.74
C ARG A 208 11.95 19.10 -22.86
N GLY A 209 11.49 19.13 -24.10
CA GLY A 209 12.15 18.49 -25.25
C GLY A 209 11.44 17.26 -25.85
N GLY A 210 10.25 16.89 -25.37
CA GLY A 210 9.39 15.90 -26.04
C GLY A 210 9.69 14.44 -25.71
N LEU A 211 10.68 14.17 -24.84
CA LEU A 211 11.05 12.81 -24.47
C LEU A 211 10.10 12.23 -23.41
N PRO A 212 9.68 10.96 -23.54
CA PRO A 212 8.91 10.28 -22.50
C PRO A 212 9.77 10.02 -21.28
N LEU A 213 9.25 10.33 -20.08
CA LEU A 213 9.90 9.95 -18.83
C LEU A 213 9.45 8.54 -18.42
N TYR A 214 10.40 7.70 -18.06
CA TYR A 214 10.16 6.38 -17.49
C TYR A 214 10.57 6.38 -16.02
N TYR A 215 9.76 5.78 -15.16
CA TYR A 215 10.03 5.65 -13.73
C TYR A 215 9.54 4.29 -13.24
N LYS A 216 10.21 3.74 -12.22
CA LYS A 216 9.85 2.46 -11.62
C LYS A 216 9.05 2.68 -10.35
N LEU A 217 7.93 1.98 -10.21
CA LEU A 217 7.15 1.97 -8.97
C LEU A 217 6.90 0.55 -8.49
N PRO A 218 6.69 0.36 -7.18
CA PRO A 218 6.22 -0.90 -6.65
C PRO A 218 4.86 -1.28 -7.27
N VAL A 219 4.67 -2.57 -7.47
CA VAL A 219 3.40 -3.18 -7.86
C VAL A 219 3.25 -4.48 -7.08
N PHE A 220 2.07 -4.71 -6.52
CA PHE A 220 1.73 -5.96 -5.87
C PHE A 220 0.69 -6.69 -6.69
N VAL A 221 0.87 -7.99 -6.76
CA VAL A 221 -0.03 -8.90 -7.41
C VAL A 221 -0.37 -9.96 -6.38
N VAL A 222 -1.62 -10.00 -5.95
CA VAL A 222 -2.04 -10.79 -4.80
C VAL A 222 -3.21 -11.70 -5.15
N GLU A 223 -3.19 -12.90 -4.60
CA GLU A 223 -4.19 -13.94 -4.78
C GLU A 223 -4.74 -14.44 -3.44
N ASN A 224 -3.98 -14.30 -2.35
CA ASN A 224 -4.40 -14.66 -1.00
C ASN A 224 -5.13 -13.48 -0.35
N VAL A 225 -6.42 -13.36 -0.68
CA VAL A 225 -7.31 -12.34 -0.16
C VAL A 225 -8.51 -12.94 0.57
N ILE A 226 -8.93 -12.30 1.65
CA ILE A 226 -10.17 -12.62 2.36
C ILE A 226 -11.16 -11.47 2.12
N PRO A 227 -12.22 -11.67 1.33
CA PRO A 227 -13.26 -10.65 1.22
C PRO A 227 -14.02 -10.53 2.55
N LEU A 228 -14.10 -9.33 3.10
CA LEU A 228 -14.93 -9.05 4.29
C LEU A 228 -16.33 -8.60 3.85
N ILE A 229 -16.37 -7.68 2.89
CA ILE A 229 -17.59 -7.25 2.20
C ILE A 229 -17.25 -7.25 0.70
N PRO A 230 -17.82 -8.18 -0.10
CA PRO A 230 -17.48 -8.30 -1.51
C PRO A 230 -17.97 -7.09 -2.30
N SER A 231 -17.20 -6.71 -3.32
CA SER A 231 -17.61 -5.71 -4.30
C SER A 231 -18.35 -6.33 -5.48
N ASN A 232 -19.19 -5.54 -6.17
CA ASN A 232 -19.94 -6.00 -7.36
C ASN A 232 -19.04 -6.54 -8.49
N THR A 233 -17.76 -6.16 -8.51
CA THR A 233 -16.75 -6.68 -9.44
C THR A 233 -16.18 -8.04 -9.05
N ASP A 234 -16.33 -8.47 -7.79
CA ASP A 234 -15.75 -9.71 -7.27
C ASP A 234 -16.44 -10.96 -7.82
N GLU A 235 -17.70 -10.87 -8.25
CA GLU A 235 -18.42 -11.99 -8.88
C GLU A 235 -17.89 -12.35 -10.28
N ARG A 236 -17.09 -11.48 -10.91
CA ARG A 236 -16.50 -11.71 -12.25
C ARG A 236 -14.98 -11.68 -12.27
N ALA A 237 -14.33 -11.24 -11.20
CA ALA A 237 -12.89 -10.97 -11.17
C ALA A 237 -12.07 -12.25 -10.94
N SER A 238 -10.98 -12.39 -11.69
CA SER A 238 -9.91 -13.35 -11.41
C SER A 238 -9.52 -13.32 -9.93
N LYS A 239 -9.14 -14.49 -9.39
CA LYS A 239 -8.54 -14.68 -8.05
C LYS A 239 -7.38 -13.71 -7.73
N ARG A 240 -6.81 -13.10 -8.77
CA ARG A 240 -5.64 -12.24 -8.80
C ARG A 240 -6.03 -10.75 -8.86
N ARG A 241 -5.59 -9.97 -7.87
CA ARG A 241 -5.74 -8.51 -7.79
C ARG A 241 -4.40 -7.82 -8.00
N THR A 242 -4.42 -6.64 -8.63
CA THR A 242 -3.20 -5.83 -8.85
C THR A 242 -3.32 -4.52 -8.09
N ILE A 243 -2.34 -4.24 -7.23
CA ILE A 243 -2.23 -3.01 -6.44
C ILE A 243 -1.06 -2.21 -7.01
N TRP A 244 -1.30 -0.97 -7.38
CA TRP A 244 -0.34 -0.10 -8.06
C TRP A 244 -0.58 1.37 -7.66
N GLY A 245 0.22 2.28 -8.20
CA GLY A 245 0.05 3.71 -7.94
C GLY A 245 0.40 4.09 -6.50
N ILE A 246 -0.31 5.08 -5.95
CA ILE A 246 -0.01 5.62 -4.62
C ILE A 246 -0.18 4.56 -3.52
N THR A 247 -1.21 3.71 -3.63
CA THR A 247 -1.46 2.61 -2.70
C THR A 247 -0.27 1.66 -2.63
N ALA A 248 0.32 1.29 -3.77
CA ALA A 248 1.49 0.42 -3.77
C ALA A 248 2.74 1.09 -3.19
N ILE A 249 2.92 2.40 -3.40
CA ILE A 249 4.01 3.14 -2.75
C ILE A 249 3.79 3.14 -1.23
N THR A 250 2.60 3.52 -0.76
CA THR A 250 2.24 3.51 0.66
C THR A 250 2.48 2.15 1.31
N LEU A 251 2.05 1.06 0.67
CA LEU A 251 2.30 -0.30 1.18
C LEU A 251 3.79 -0.62 1.18
N HIS A 252 4.53 -0.30 0.12
CA HIS A 252 5.97 -0.55 0.06
C HIS A 252 6.72 0.12 1.22
N GLU A 253 6.40 1.39 1.48
CA GLU A 253 7.01 2.16 2.56
C GLU A 253 6.65 1.62 3.95
N ALA A 254 5.37 1.33 4.19
CA ALA A 254 4.93 0.71 5.43
C ALA A 254 5.66 -0.61 5.66
N LEU A 255 5.75 -1.48 4.64
CA LEU A 255 6.42 -2.76 4.76
C LEU A 255 7.92 -2.62 5.02
N ASN A 256 8.60 -1.60 4.48
CA ASN A 256 10.03 -1.34 4.79
C ASN A 256 10.24 -0.96 6.26
N CYS A 257 9.31 -0.23 6.85
CA CYS A 257 9.40 0.20 8.24
C CYS A 257 9.03 -0.94 9.22
N ILE A 258 8.06 -1.77 8.86
CA ILE A 258 7.60 -2.91 9.66
C ILE A 258 8.57 -4.11 9.57
N PHE A 259 9.24 -4.27 8.41
CA PHE A 259 10.21 -5.32 8.10
C PHE A 259 11.47 -4.69 7.51
N PRO A 260 12.31 -4.03 8.34
CA PRO A 260 13.60 -3.55 7.88
C PRO A 260 14.47 -4.74 7.41
N GLN A 261 15.22 -4.53 6.32
CA GLN A 261 16.08 -5.55 5.70
C GLN A 261 17.49 -5.58 6.32
#